data_AF-A0A535VBZ4-F1
#
_entry.id   AF-A0A535VBZ4-F1
#
_cell.length_a   1.000
_cell.length_b   1.000
_cell.length_c   1.000
_cell.angle_alpha   90.00
_cell.angle_beta   90.00
_cell.angle_gamma   90.00
#
_symmetry.space_group_name_H-M   'P 1'
#
loop_
_entity.id
_entity.type
_entity.pdbx_description
1 polymer ?
#
loop_
_entity_poly.entity_id
_entity_poly.type
_entity_poly.pdbx_seq_one_letter_code
_entity_poly.pdbx_strand_id
1 'polypeptide(L)' 'MYQSSAFVAAWIGTTEGEGITDVLFGDYGFRGKLTYTWPKAVTQESCNQNNGCSGALFPYGYGITPF' A
#
# COMPACT_ATOMS: atom_id res chain seq x y z
N MET A 1 -13.46 -10.75 12.00
CA MET A 1 -14.03 -9.56 11.35
C MET A 1 -12.90 -8.59 11.10
N TYR A 2 -12.77 -8.04 9.88
CA TYR A 2 -11.73 -7.05 9.57
C TYR A 2 -12.03 -5.74 10.31
N GLN A 3 -11.00 -5.08 10.86
CA GLN A 3 -11.16 -3.89 11.72
C GLN A 3 -11.20 -2.56 10.96
N SER A 4 -10.97 -2.58 9.64
CA SER A 4 -10.85 -1.37 8.81
C SER A 4 -11.77 -1.47 7.59
N SER A 5 -12.57 -0.43 7.35
CA SER A 5 -13.35 -0.28 6.11
C SER A 5 -12.48 0.14 4.92
N ALA A 6 -11.39 0.86 5.20
CA ALA A 6 -10.35 1.24 4.26
C ALA A 6 -8.99 1.25 4.99
N PHE A 7 -7.90 1.01 4.26
CA PHE A 7 -6.54 0.98 4.80
C PHE A 7 -5.58 1.66 3.82
N VAL A 8 -4.74 2.56 4.34
CA VAL A 8 -3.75 3.30 3.55
C VAL A 8 -2.37 3.07 4.15
N ALA A 9 -1.42 2.61 3.33
CA ALA A 9 -0.02 2.56 3.69
C ALA A 9 0.64 3.91 3.37
N ALA A 10 0.91 4.72 4.40
CA ALA A 10 1.47 6.07 4.25
C ALA A 10 3.01 6.12 4.33
N TRP A 11 3.68 4.99 4.63
CA TRP A 11 5.14 4.89 4.76
C TRP A 11 5.74 5.87 5.80
N ILE A 12 7.04 6.18 5.66
CA ILE A 12 7.79 7.11 6.51
C ILE A 12 7.99 8.42 5.73
N GLY A 13 7.55 9.53 6.34
CA GLY A 13 7.42 10.84 5.72
C GLY A 13 5.99 11.30 5.99
N THR A 14 5.74 12.46 6.57
CA THR A 14 6.29 13.76 6.19
C THR A 14 6.28 14.70 7.40
N THR A 15 6.99 15.82 7.33
CA THR A 15 6.72 16.98 8.20
C THR A 15 5.44 17.73 7.78
N GLU A 16 4.86 17.33 6.64
CA GLU A 16 3.72 17.94 5.93
C GLU A 16 2.52 16.99 5.97
N GLY A 17 1.89 16.85 7.14
CA GLY A 17 0.75 15.93 7.33
C GLY A 17 -0.46 16.21 6.42
N GLU A 18 -0.54 17.41 5.84
CA GLU A 18 -1.60 17.83 4.91
C GLU A 18 -1.65 16.94 3.65
N GLY A 19 -0.51 16.40 3.19
CA GLY A 19 -0.50 15.50 2.04
C GLY A 19 -1.33 14.22 2.25
N ILE A 20 -1.56 13.81 3.51
CA ILE A 20 -2.46 12.69 3.83
C ILE A 20 -3.92 13.12 3.69
N THR A 21 -4.28 14.33 4.16
CA THR A 21 -5.66 14.81 4.09
C THR A 21 -6.10 15.10 2.67
N ASP A 22 -5.20 15.65 1.85
CA ASP A 22 -5.41 15.95 0.43
C ASP A 22 -5.96 14.74 -0.37
N VAL A 23 -5.44 13.54 -0.09
CA VAL A 23 -5.87 12.31 -0.78
C VAL A 23 -7.05 11.62 -0.12
N LEU A 24 -7.25 11.82 1.20
CA LEU A 24 -8.38 11.24 1.92
C LEU A 24 -9.68 12.00 1.66
N PHE A 25 -9.61 13.32 1.50
CA PHE A 25 -10.78 14.17 1.23
C PHE A 25 -11.01 14.45 -0.25
N GLY A 26 -10.14 13.94 -1.13
CA GLY A 26 -10.37 13.92 -2.57
C GLY A 26 -9.92 15.18 -3.32
N ASP A 27 -9.12 16.05 -2.68
CA ASP A 27 -8.43 17.13 -3.39
C ASP A 27 -7.49 16.55 -4.46
N TYR A 28 -6.93 15.36 -4.18
CA TYR A 28 -6.19 14.54 -5.15
C TYR A 28 -6.59 13.05 -5.07
N GLY A 29 -6.59 12.36 -6.22
CA GLY A 29 -6.81 10.92 -6.28
C GLY A 29 -5.56 10.10 -5.92
N PHE A 30 -5.74 8.92 -5.32
CA PHE A 30 -4.64 7.98 -5.10
C PHE A 30 -3.97 7.58 -6.41
N ARG A 31 -2.63 7.67 -6.45
CA ARG A 31 -1.78 7.23 -7.56
C ARG A 31 -0.66 6.28 -7.13
N GLY A 32 -0.40 6.20 -5.83
CA GLY A 32 0.67 5.39 -5.27
C GLY A 32 0.49 3.90 -5.59
N LYS A 33 1.60 3.26 -5.96
CA LYS A 33 1.70 1.81 -6.16
C LYS A 33 2.79 1.27 -5.26
N LEU A 34 2.60 0.07 -4.72
CA LEU A 34 3.57 -0.56 -3.85
C LEU A 34 4.91 -0.76 -4.58
N THR A 35 5.98 -0.24 -4.00
CA THR A 35 7.36 -0.47 -4.43
C THR A 35 7.99 -1.72 -3.82
N TYR A 36 7.21 -2.46 -3.00
CA TYR A 36 7.57 -3.72 -2.39
C TYR A 36 6.39 -4.69 -2.45
N THR A 37 6.66 -6.00 -2.40
CA THR A 37 5.58 -6.98 -2.24
C THR A 37 5.14 -7.01 -0.78
N TRP A 38 3.83 -6.95 -0.52
CA TRP A 38 3.29 -7.02 0.84
C TRP A 38 3.02 -8.48 1.23
N PRO A 39 3.67 -8.99 2.30
CA PRO A 39 3.54 -10.39 2.68
C PRO A 39 2.16 -10.68 3.30
N LYS A 40 1.67 -11.89 3.10
CA LYS A 40 0.52 -12.44 3.82
C LYS A 40 0.90 -12.97 5.20
N ALA A 41 2.14 -13.43 5.35
CA ALA A 41 2.71 -13.91 6.61
C ALA A 41 4.19 -13.54 6.74
N VAL A 42 4.68 -13.42 7.97
CA VAL A 42 6.08 -13.05 8.27
C VAL A 42 7.09 -14.03 7.66
N THR A 43 6.71 -15.30 7.48
CA THR A 43 7.56 -16.33 6.85
C THR A 43 7.85 -16.08 5.36
N GLN A 44 7.26 -15.04 4.75
CA GLN A 44 7.53 -14.60 3.37
C GLN A 44 8.57 -13.47 3.30
N GLU A 45 9.44 -13.33 4.29
CA GLU A 45 10.44 -12.24 4.38
C GLU A 45 11.38 -12.12 3.17
N SER A 46 11.73 -13.22 2.51
CA SER A 46 12.61 -13.23 1.33
C SER A 46 11.87 -12.91 0.02
N CYS A 47 10.56 -12.70 0.09
CA CYS A 47 9.69 -12.55 -1.06
C CYS A 47 9.77 -11.14 -1.66
N ASN A 48 10.08 -11.02 -2.95
CA ASN A 48 10.19 -9.74 -3.66
C ASN A 48 9.73 -9.83 -5.14
N GLN A 49 9.81 -8.73 -5.87
CA GLN A 49 9.34 -8.66 -7.27
C GLN A 49 10.09 -9.60 -8.23
N ASN A 50 11.34 -9.97 -7.93
CA ASN A 50 12.22 -10.70 -8.84
C ASN A 50 12.13 -12.22 -8.67
N ASN A 51 11.58 -12.71 -7.55
CA ASN A 51 11.52 -14.15 -7.25
C ASN A 51 10.10 -14.74 -7.28
N GLY A 52 9.11 -13.99 -7.76
CA GLY A 52 7.77 -14.51 -8.00
C GLY A 52 7.06 -14.94 -6.72
N CYS A 53 6.56 -13.96 -5.97
CA CYS A 53 5.83 -14.18 -4.72
C CYS A 53 4.46 -14.85 -4.89
N SER A 54 4.44 -16.18 -4.99
CA SER A 54 3.18 -16.93 -4.99
C SER A 54 2.47 -16.74 -3.65
N GLY A 55 1.25 -16.19 -3.68
CA GLY A 55 0.42 -15.98 -2.48
C GLY A 55 0.76 -14.75 -1.63
N ALA A 56 1.40 -13.72 -2.21
CA ALA A 56 1.47 -12.40 -1.56
C ALA A 56 0.08 -11.84 -1.22
N LEU A 57 -0.02 -11.05 -0.16
CA LEU A 57 -1.28 -10.37 0.18
C LEU A 57 -1.57 -9.24 -0.81
N PHE A 58 -0.54 -8.44 -1.11
CA PHE A 58 -0.58 -7.44 -2.17
C PHE A 58 0.71 -7.53 -3.00
N PRO A 59 0.62 -7.76 -4.33
CA PRO A 59 1.81 -7.89 -5.17
C PRO A 59 2.52 -6.55 -5.38
N TYR A 60 3.77 -6.60 -5.85
CA TYR A 60 4.48 -5.41 -6.32
C TYR A 60 3.64 -4.63 -7.35
N GLY A 61 3.66 -3.31 -7.27
CA GLY A 61 2.89 -2.43 -8.15
C GLY A 61 1.40 -2.37 -7.82
N TYR A 62 0.92 -3.06 -6.77
CA TYR A 62 -0.47 -2.96 -6.33
C TYR A 62 -0.78 -1.55 -5.78
N GLY A 63 -1.97 -1.06 -6.05
CA GLY A 63 -2.50 0.18 -5.50
C GLY A 63 -3.80 0.53 -6.21
N ILE A 64 -4.77 1.06 -5.47
CA ILE A 64 -6.08 1.38 -6.01
C ILE A 64 -6.04 2.81 -6.57
N THR A 65 -6.53 3.02 -7.79
CA THR A 65 -6.51 4.31 -8.53
C THR A 65 -7.88 4.53 -9.19
N PRO A 66 -8.43 5.75 -9.23
CA PRO A 66 -9.48 6.18 -8.30
C PRO A 66 -10.91 5.87 -8.78
N PHE A 67 -11.85 6.13 -7.86
CA PHE A 67 -13.29 6.34 -8.06
C PHE A 67 -13.58 7.67 -8.74
#